data_AF-A0A7C3SGP4-F1
#
_entry.id   AF-A0A7C3SGP4-F1
#
_cell.length_a   1.000
_cell.length_b   1.000
_cell.length_c   1.000
_cell.angle_alpha   90.00
_cell.angle_beta   90.00
_cell.angle_gamma   90.00
#
_symmetry.space_group_name_H-M   'P 1'
#
loop_
_entity.id
_entity.type
_entity.pdbx_description
1 polymer ?
#
loop_
_entity_poly.entity_id
_entity_poly.type
_entity_poly.pdbx_seq_one_letter_code
_entity_poly.pdbx_strand_id
1 'polypeptide(L)'
;MRPEQVEQLARQLLAGELSLEAFTQQVARPGIADVGQAQVDLDRPNRCGFPEVVYAPGKSVEVMEKIFQALLERQTEVLATRVSPEQAAQLLTRFPQGRYNEIGRVLRIPPPQPTPKPPGPQGRVVVVTAGTTDLPVAEEARETALWTGAEAILIQDVGVAGPHRLLAHLDTLRSADCIVVVAGMEGALPGVVGGHVPCPVIAVPTSVGYGASFGGVAALLSMLNSCAANVVVVNIDAGFKGGYVAGLIAQKLAHARAGSSAPSPSSLSEQKTSAHS
;
A
#
# COMPACT_ATOMS: atom_id res chain seq x y z
N MET A 1 -19.85 3.71 -0.77
CA MET A 1 -20.07 5.15 -0.49
C MET A 1 -19.64 5.44 0.95
N ARG A 2 -19.04 6.60 1.26
CA ARG A 2 -18.60 6.90 2.65
C ARG A 2 -19.79 7.21 3.57
N PRO A 3 -19.76 6.90 4.88
CA PRO A 3 -20.84 7.17 5.82
C PRO A 3 -21.29 8.65 5.83
N GLU A 4 -20.33 9.58 5.79
CA GLU A 4 -20.57 11.03 5.74
C GLU A 4 -21.39 11.45 4.52
N GLN A 5 -21.18 10.79 3.37
CA GLN A 5 -21.92 11.08 2.13
C GLN A 5 -23.34 10.53 2.22
N VAL A 6 -23.52 9.36 2.82
CA VAL A 6 -24.86 8.81 3.09
C VAL A 6 -25.62 9.70 4.07
N GLU A 7 -24.95 10.22 5.10
CA GLU A 7 -25.54 11.14 6.06
C GLU A 7 -25.95 12.47 5.40
N GLN A 8 -25.11 13.01 4.50
CA GLN A 8 -25.44 14.20 3.73
C GLN A 8 -26.66 13.99 2.81
N LEU A 9 -26.70 12.85 2.09
CA LEU A 9 -27.86 12.49 1.26
C LEU A 9 -29.12 12.29 2.11
N ALA A 10 -28.99 11.72 3.31
CA ALA A 10 -30.10 11.55 4.23
C ALA A 10 -30.62 12.90 4.75
N ARG A 11 -29.72 13.85 5.03
CA ARG A 11 -30.10 15.24 5.39
C ARG A 11 -30.86 15.92 4.25
N GLN A 12 -30.43 15.77 3.00
CA GLN A 12 -31.12 16.31 1.84
C GLN A 12 -32.50 15.67 1.62
N LEU A 13 -32.62 14.36 1.84
CA LEU A 13 -33.91 13.65 1.82
C LEU A 13 -34.87 14.18 2.89
N LEU A 14 -34.39 14.35 4.13
CA LEU A 14 -35.17 14.89 5.24
C LEU A 14 -35.57 16.36 5.02
N ALA A 15 -34.74 17.13 4.33
CA ALA A 15 -35.02 18.52 3.95
C ALA A 15 -36.00 18.65 2.77
N GLY A 16 -36.38 17.54 2.12
CA GLY A 16 -37.23 17.54 0.93
C GLY A 16 -36.51 17.99 -0.35
N GLU A 17 -35.20 18.17 -0.30
CA GLU A 17 -34.35 18.56 -1.45
C GLU A 17 -34.01 17.37 -2.35
N LEU A 18 -34.21 16.15 -1.85
CA LEU A 18 -33.97 14.89 -2.55
C LEU A 18 -35.17 13.97 -2.40
N SER A 19 -35.64 13.34 -3.48
CA SER A 19 -36.71 12.35 -3.39
C SER A 19 -36.19 11.03 -2.80
N LEU A 20 -37.07 10.24 -2.19
CA LEU A 20 -36.73 8.91 -1.67
C LEU A 20 -36.17 8.00 -2.79
N GLU A 21 -36.71 8.12 -4.00
CA GLU A 21 -36.23 7.37 -5.17
C GLU A 21 -34.80 7.79 -5.57
N ALA A 22 -34.53 9.10 -5.62
CA ALA A 22 -33.20 9.62 -5.94
C ALA A 22 -32.17 9.27 -4.85
N PHE A 23 -32.57 9.31 -3.57
CA PHE A 23 -31.75 8.85 -2.46
C PHE A 23 -31.40 7.36 -2.62
N THR A 24 -32.42 6.52 -2.83
CA THR A 24 -32.23 5.06 -2.95
C THR A 24 -31.36 4.71 -4.14
N GLN A 25 -31.56 5.35 -5.30
CA GLN A 25 -30.68 5.16 -6.47
C GLN A 25 -29.24 5.56 -6.19
N GLN A 26 -29.01 6.68 -5.50
CA GLN A 26 -27.64 7.14 -5.22
C GLN A 26 -26.95 6.24 -4.20
N VAL A 27 -27.65 5.78 -3.17
CA VAL A 27 -27.11 4.88 -2.15
C VAL A 27 -26.90 3.46 -2.70
N ALA A 28 -27.82 2.97 -3.54
CA ALA A 28 -27.77 1.62 -4.12
C ALA A 28 -26.88 1.51 -5.36
N ARG A 29 -26.38 2.63 -5.91
CA ARG A 29 -25.43 2.60 -7.03
C ARG A 29 -24.22 1.76 -6.62
N PRO A 30 -23.94 0.63 -7.32
CA PRO A 30 -22.72 -0.11 -7.10
C PRO A 30 -21.55 0.86 -7.25
N GLY A 31 -20.54 0.77 -6.39
CA GLY A 31 -19.30 1.52 -6.56
C GLY A 31 -18.47 0.97 -7.71
N ILE A 32 -19.09 0.71 -8.87
CA ILE A 32 -18.43 0.19 -10.06
C ILE A 32 -18.57 1.26 -11.14
N ALA A 33 -17.45 1.76 -11.66
CA ALA A 33 -17.43 2.55 -12.88
C ALA A 33 -17.15 1.62 -14.07
N ASP A 34 -18.11 1.51 -14.98
CA ASP A 34 -17.92 0.82 -16.24
C ASP A 34 -17.22 1.76 -17.23
N VAL A 35 -15.98 1.43 -17.60
CA VAL A 35 -15.20 2.18 -18.60
C VAL A 35 -15.16 1.45 -19.95
N GLY A 36 -16.13 0.58 -20.19
CA GLY A 36 -16.35 -0.22 -21.39
C GLY A 36 -15.51 -1.49 -21.44
N GLN A 37 -14.18 -1.35 -21.36
CA GLN A 37 -13.24 -2.50 -21.41
C GLN A 37 -12.75 -2.94 -20.02
N ALA A 38 -13.19 -2.25 -18.96
CA ALA A 38 -12.92 -2.62 -17.58
C ALA A 38 -14.05 -2.12 -16.68
N GLN A 39 -14.24 -2.80 -15.54
CA GLN A 39 -15.11 -2.35 -14.46
C GLN A 39 -14.22 -2.00 -13.26
N VAL A 40 -14.30 -0.74 -12.82
CA VAL A 40 -13.45 -0.19 -11.75
C VAL A 40 -14.24 -0.20 -10.44
N ASP A 41 -13.80 -0.97 -9.44
CA ASP A 41 -14.32 -1.02 -8.07
C ASP A 41 -13.85 0.21 -7.26
N LEU A 42 -14.68 1.24 -7.29
CA LEU A 42 -14.57 2.48 -6.53
C LEU A 42 -14.95 2.32 -5.05
N ASP A 43 -15.61 1.24 -4.64
CA ASP A 43 -15.95 0.99 -3.23
C ASP A 43 -14.86 0.19 -2.48
N ARG A 44 -13.83 -0.22 -3.19
CA ARG A 44 -12.69 -0.98 -2.68
C ARG A 44 -12.03 -0.37 -1.43
N PRO A 45 -11.85 0.96 -1.27
CA PRO A 45 -11.31 1.53 -0.03
C PRO A 45 -12.11 1.13 1.23
N ASN A 46 -13.45 1.09 1.13
CA ASN A 46 -14.30 0.80 2.28
C ASN A 46 -14.26 -0.69 2.67
N ARG A 47 -14.13 -1.58 1.67
CA ARG A 47 -14.14 -3.04 1.87
C ARG A 47 -12.76 -3.64 2.11
N CYS A 48 -11.75 -3.11 1.44
CA CYS A 48 -10.42 -3.71 1.34
C CYS A 48 -9.31 -2.84 1.95
N GLY A 49 -9.63 -1.63 2.42
CA GLY A 49 -8.70 -0.70 3.07
C GLY A 49 -8.04 0.29 2.11
N PHE A 50 -7.79 -0.10 0.86
CA PHE A 50 -7.20 0.78 -0.16
C PHE A 50 -7.93 0.72 -1.50
N PRO A 51 -7.80 1.75 -2.36
CA PRO A 51 -8.44 1.78 -3.65
C PRO A 51 -8.04 0.66 -4.61
N GLU A 52 -8.65 0.66 -5.79
CA GLU A 52 -8.26 -0.23 -6.87
C GLU A 52 -6.90 0.16 -7.47
N VAL A 53 -6.17 -0.87 -7.90
CA VAL A 53 -4.84 -0.78 -8.47
C VAL A 53 -4.86 -1.32 -9.89
N VAL A 54 -4.19 -0.63 -10.80
CA VAL A 54 -4.19 -0.97 -12.22
C VAL A 54 -2.99 -1.83 -12.57
N TYR A 55 -3.23 -3.12 -12.84
CA TYR A 55 -2.20 -4.00 -13.41
C TYR A 55 -2.01 -3.69 -14.90
N ALA A 56 -0.91 -3.03 -15.28
CA ALA A 56 -0.69 -2.51 -16.64
C ALA A 56 -0.35 -3.55 -17.74
N PRO A 57 0.32 -4.68 -17.48
CA PRO A 57 0.70 -5.62 -18.52
C PRO A 57 -0.50 -6.12 -19.34
N GLY A 58 -0.38 -6.05 -20.66
CA GLY A 58 -1.43 -6.44 -21.60
C GLY A 58 -2.53 -5.41 -21.82
N LYS A 59 -2.52 -4.26 -21.10
CA LYS A 59 -3.48 -3.17 -21.31
C LYS A 59 -2.94 -2.13 -22.30
N SER A 60 -3.81 -1.62 -23.17
CA SER A 60 -3.49 -0.48 -24.01
C SER A 60 -3.48 0.82 -23.20
N VAL A 61 -2.83 1.86 -23.73
CA VAL A 61 -2.76 3.18 -23.07
C VAL A 61 -4.16 3.77 -22.94
N GLU A 62 -5.00 3.65 -23.97
CA GLU A 62 -6.36 4.18 -24.01
C GLU A 62 -7.26 3.54 -22.92
N VAL A 63 -7.07 2.25 -22.64
CA VAL A 63 -7.77 1.56 -21.55
C VAL A 63 -7.33 2.12 -20.20
N MET A 64 -6.03 2.26 -20.00
CA MET A 64 -5.48 2.79 -18.75
C MET A 64 -5.93 4.24 -18.51
N GLU A 65 -5.94 5.09 -19.54
CA GLU A 65 -6.42 6.47 -19.46
C GLU A 65 -7.86 6.55 -18.95
N LYS A 66 -8.76 5.73 -19.49
CA LYS A 66 -10.16 5.69 -19.04
C LYS A 66 -10.29 5.25 -17.58
N ILE A 67 -9.53 4.22 -17.17
CA ILE A 67 -9.51 3.76 -15.78
C ILE A 67 -8.99 4.87 -14.86
N PHE A 68 -7.91 5.54 -15.23
CA PHE A 68 -7.32 6.60 -14.43
C PHE A 68 -8.27 7.79 -14.29
N GLN A 69 -8.91 8.19 -15.38
CA GLN A 69 -9.91 9.25 -15.35
C GLN A 69 -11.07 8.91 -14.39
N ALA A 70 -11.61 7.70 -14.47
CA ALA A 70 -12.68 7.27 -13.57
C ALA A 70 -12.27 7.28 -12.08
N LEU A 71 -11.03 6.91 -11.76
CA LEU A 71 -10.49 6.99 -10.40
C LEU A 71 -10.30 8.44 -9.94
N LEU A 72 -9.71 9.29 -10.79
CA LEU A 72 -9.40 10.68 -10.47
C LEU A 72 -10.67 11.54 -10.31
N GLU A 73 -11.71 11.30 -11.12
CA GLU A 73 -13.04 11.92 -10.97
C GLU A 73 -13.66 11.63 -9.59
N ARG A 74 -13.26 10.52 -8.96
CA ARG A 74 -13.67 10.13 -7.60
C ARG A 74 -12.69 10.56 -6.52
N GLN A 75 -11.76 11.46 -6.81
CA GLN A 75 -10.69 11.90 -5.89
C GLN A 75 -9.87 10.72 -5.34
N THR A 76 -9.70 9.68 -6.14
CA THR A 76 -8.92 8.49 -5.77
C THR A 76 -7.53 8.57 -6.39
N GLU A 77 -6.48 8.42 -5.57
CA GLU A 77 -5.10 8.33 -6.06
C GLU A 77 -4.92 7.07 -6.91
N VAL A 78 -4.39 7.24 -8.12
CA VAL A 78 -4.09 6.12 -9.01
C VAL A 78 -2.77 5.48 -8.60
N LEU A 79 -2.77 4.15 -8.53
CA LEU A 79 -1.56 3.32 -8.54
C LEU A 79 -1.67 2.35 -9.71
N ALA A 80 -0.68 2.37 -10.61
CA ALA A 80 -0.57 1.41 -11.70
C ALA A 80 0.79 0.70 -11.63
N THR A 81 0.75 -0.63 -11.64
CA THR A 81 1.93 -1.49 -11.44
C THR A 81 2.40 -2.10 -12.75
N ARG A 82 3.71 -2.33 -12.87
CA ARG A 82 4.37 -2.92 -14.05
C ARG A 82 4.13 -2.16 -15.35
N VAL A 83 4.00 -0.84 -15.27
CA VAL A 83 3.86 0.08 -16.42
C VAL A 83 5.18 0.11 -17.19
N SER A 84 5.15 -0.08 -18.50
CA SER A 84 6.36 0.04 -19.33
C SER A 84 6.80 1.50 -19.49
N PRO A 85 8.07 1.79 -19.79
CA PRO A 85 8.53 3.16 -20.05
C PRO A 85 7.74 3.85 -21.18
N GLU A 86 7.37 3.11 -22.23
CA GLU A 86 6.60 3.62 -23.37
C GLU A 86 5.15 3.96 -22.98
N GLN A 87 4.52 3.10 -22.15
CA GLN A 87 3.21 3.37 -21.58
C GLN A 87 3.26 4.61 -20.68
N ALA A 88 4.27 4.68 -19.80
CA ALA A 88 4.45 5.79 -18.87
C ALA A 88 4.65 7.12 -19.61
N ALA A 89 5.49 7.15 -20.65
CA ALA A 89 5.74 8.34 -21.46
C ALA A 89 4.44 8.88 -22.07
N GLN A 90 3.59 8.01 -22.64
CA GLN A 90 2.31 8.42 -23.20
C GLN A 90 1.32 8.89 -22.12
N LEU A 91 1.17 8.11 -21.04
CA LEU A 91 0.25 8.44 -19.95
C LEU A 91 0.61 9.77 -19.26
N LEU A 92 1.91 10.08 -19.10
CA LEU A 92 2.36 11.33 -18.50
C LEU A 92 2.08 12.56 -19.38
N THR A 93 1.88 12.41 -20.69
CA THR A 93 1.39 13.53 -21.52
C THR A 93 -0.04 13.93 -21.19
N ARG A 94 -0.86 12.97 -20.74
CA ARG A 94 -2.26 13.20 -20.35
C ARG A 94 -2.43 13.52 -18.88
N PHE A 95 -1.57 12.95 -18.03
CA PHE A 95 -1.58 13.12 -16.59
C PHE A 95 -0.23 13.69 -16.11
N PRO A 96 0.07 14.97 -16.36
CA PRO A 96 1.38 15.58 -16.08
C PRO A 96 1.73 15.64 -14.59
N GLN A 97 0.74 15.51 -13.69
CA GLN A 97 0.94 15.39 -12.24
C GLN A 97 1.38 13.99 -11.81
N GLY A 98 1.36 13.02 -12.73
CA GLY A 98 1.80 11.65 -12.48
C GLY A 98 3.30 11.57 -12.17
N ARG A 99 3.68 10.57 -11.37
CA ARG A 99 5.06 10.24 -11.03
C ARG A 99 5.33 8.80 -11.42
N TYR A 100 6.30 8.60 -12.29
CA TYR A 100 6.74 7.28 -12.71
C TYR A 100 8.04 6.90 -12.00
N ASN A 101 8.01 5.77 -11.31
CA ASN A 101 9.20 5.10 -10.81
C ASN A 101 9.64 4.08 -11.87
N GLU A 102 10.72 4.40 -12.58
CA GLU A 102 11.22 3.58 -13.68
C GLU A 102 11.72 2.21 -13.21
N ILE A 103 12.42 2.15 -12.08
CA ILE A 103 12.97 0.90 -11.52
C ILE A 103 11.84 -0.04 -11.14
N GLY A 104 10.88 0.44 -10.34
CA GLY A 104 9.73 -0.34 -9.89
C GLY A 104 8.64 -0.52 -10.95
N ARG A 105 8.75 0.20 -12.08
CA ARG A 105 7.73 0.27 -13.12
C ARG A 105 6.34 0.62 -12.56
N VAL A 106 6.30 1.59 -11.65
CA VAL A 106 5.07 2.03 -10.99
C VAL A 106 4.74 3.46 -11.38
N LEU A 107 3.51 3.70 -11.81
CA LEU A 107 2.97 5.04 -12.05
C LEU A 107 1.96 5.38 -10.95
N ARG A 108 2.15 6.54 -10.32
CA ARG A 108 1.21 7.11 -9.36
C ARG A 108 0.69 8.44 -9.84
N ILE A 109 -0.61 8.69 -9.66
CA ILE A 109 -1.21 9.96 -10.05
C ILE A 109 -2.04 10.48 -8.86
N PRO A 110 -1.67 11.61 -8.25
CA PRO A 110 -2.45 12.19 -7.17
C PRO A 110 -3.84 12.61 -7.67
N PRO A 111 -4.86 12.59 -6.80
CA PRO A 111 -6.18 13.10 -7.14
C PRO A 111 -6.11 14.61 -7.41
N PRO A 112 -7.04 15.18 -8.20
CA PRO A 112 -7.03 16.60 -8.54
C PRO A 112 -7.09 17.54 -7.33
N GLN A 113 -7.78 17.14 -6.25
CA GLN A 113 -7.89 17.87 -5.01
C GLN A 113 -7.43 16.96 -3.86
N PRO A 114 -6.10 16.85 -3.62
CA PRO A 114 -5.59 15.99 -2.57
C PRO A 114 -6.01 16.52 -1.20
N THR A 115 -6.63 15.66 -0.39
CA THR A 115 -6.87 15.96 1.01
C THR A 115 -5.54 15.95 1.76
N PRO A 116 -5.25 16.96 2.60
CA PRO A 116 -4.07 16.94 3.44
C PRO A 116 -4.07 15.68 4.30
N LYS A 117 -2.93 14.99 4.38
CA LYS A 117 -2.78 13.88 5.33
C LYS A 117 -3.01 14.44 6.75
N PRO A 118 -3.89 13.82 7.55
CA PRO A 118 -4.10 14.28 8.92
C PRO A 118 -2.78 14.21 9.71
N PRO A 119 -2.52 15.20 10.57
CA PRO A 119 -1.33 15.18 11.42
C PRO A 119 -1.41 13.99 12.38
N GLY A 120 -0.34 13.22 12.50
CA GLY A 120 -0.30 12.05 13.38
C GLY A 120 0.84 11.08 13.03
N PRO A 121 1.07 10.06 13.88
CA PRO A 121 2.07 9.03 13.61
C PRO A 121 1.70 8.28 12.32
N GLN A 122 2.63 8.21 11.37
CA GLN A 122 2.48 7.38 10.19
C GLN A 122 2.99 5.97 10.50
N GLY A 123 2.34 4.96 9.92
CA GLY A 123 2.85 3.60 9.98
C GLY A 123 4.14 3.52 9.18
N ARG A 124 5.11 2.71 9.65
CA ARG A 124 6.44 2.57 9.05
C ARG A 124 6.61 1.19 8.43
N VAL A 125 6.80 1.17 7.13
CA VAL A 125 7.17 -0.02 6.36
C VAL A 125 8.65 0.06 6.00
N VAL A 126 9.39 -1.00 6.30
CA VAL A 126 10.78 -1.14 5.81
C VAL A 126 10.79 -2.19 4.72
N VAL A 127 11.21 -1.80 3.52
CA VAL A 127 11.44 -2.72 2.39
C VAL A 127 12.92 -3.06 2.39
N VAL A 128 13.22 -4.36 2.32
CA VAL A 128 14.57 -4.89 2.39
C VAL A 128 14.80 -5.75 1.16
N THR A 129 15.96 -5.60 0.53
CA THR A 129 16.32 -6.45 -0.61
C THR A 129 17.70 -7.08 -0.47
N ALA A 130 17.84 -8.32 -0.95
CA ALA A 130 19.08 -9.07 -0.89
C ALA A 130 20.15 -8.51 -1.83
N GLY A 131 19.77 -7.98 -2.99
CA GLY A 131 20.70 -7.49 -4.00
C GLY A 131 20.04 -6.54 -5.00
N THR A 132 20.84 -5.94 -5.87
CA THR A 132 20.36 -4.93 -6.83
C THR A 132 19.40 -5.49 -7.88
N THR A 133 19.49 -6.79 -8.21
CA THR A 133 18.62 -7.42 -9.21
C THR A 133 17.16 -7.54 -8.74
N ASP A 134 16.93 -7.53 -7.43
CA ASP A 134 15.60 -7.61 -6.81
C ASP A 134 14.93 -6.22 -6.71
N LEU A 135 15.63 -5.15 -7.12
CA LEU A 135 15.16 -3.77 -6.99
C LEU A 135 13.83 -3.47 -7.69
N PRO A 136 13.53 -3.99 -8.90
CA PRO A 136 12.25 -3.72 -9.53
C PRO A 136 11.06 -4.16 -8.66
N VAL A 137 11.18 -5.33 -8.02
CA VAL A 137 10.12 -5.85 -7.13
C VAL A 137 10.11 -5.09 -5.79
N ALA A 138 11.28 -4.70 -5.27
CA ALA A 138 11.38 -3.90 -4.05
C ALA A 138 10.83 -2.47 -4.20
N GLU A 139 11.10 -1.81 -5.33
CA GLU A 139 10.55 -0.50 -5.65
C GLU A 139 9.04 -0.56 -5.89
N GLU A 140 8.51 -1.62 -6.52
CA GLU A 140 7.07 -1.85 -6.61
C GLU A 140 6.42 -1.96 -5.21
N ALA A 141 7.05 -2.69 -4.29
CA ALA A 141 6.60 -2.79 -2.91
C ALA A 141 6.67 -1.45 -2.17
N ARG A 142 7.76 -0.70 -2.34
CA ARG A 142 7.97 0.62 -1.73
C ARG A 142 6.95 1.64 -2.20
N GLU A 143 6.73 1.76 -3.52
CA GLU A 143 5.73 2.68 -4.07
C GLU A 143 4.31 2.29 -3.64
N THR A 144 4.02 0.99 -3.55
CA THR A 144 2.74 0.52 -3.02
C THR A 144 2.56 0.93 -1.56
N ALA A 145 3.57 0.72 -0.70
CA ALA A 145 3.52 1.13 0.70
C ALA A 145 3.35 2.65 0.85
N LEU A 146 4.04 3.46 0.05
CA LEU A 146 3.85 4.92 0.06
C LEU A 146 2.44 5.34 -0.39
N TRP A 147 1.89 4.66 -1.39
CA TRP A 147 0.52 4.88 -1.87
C TRP A 147 -0.53 4.53 -0.80
N THR A 148 -0.25 3.54 0.07
CA THR A 148 -1.12 3.27 1.23
C THR A 148 -1.10 4.37 2.29
N GLY A 149 -0.19 5.35 2.17
CA GLY A 149 -0.04 6.46 3.10
C GLY A 149 1.00 6.24 4.19
N ALA A 150 1.65 5.08 4.26
CA ALA A 150 2.73 4.77 5.19
C ALA A 150 4.03 5.51 4.85
N GLU A 151 4.92 5.65 5.84
CA GLU A 151 6.35 5.89 5.61
C GLU A 151 6.97 4.61 5.06
N ALA A 152 7.78 4.71 4.01
CA ALA A 152 8.47 3.57 3.42
C ALA A 152 9.97 3.83 3.32
N ILE A 153 10.78 2.99 3.96
CA ILE A 153 12.24 3.04 3.94
C ILE A 153 12.74 1.84 3.12
N LEU A 154 13.71 2.05 2.23
CA LEU A 154 14.31 0.97 1.45
C LEU A 154 15.74 0.72 1.92
N ILE A 155 16.03 -0.52 2.28
CA ILE A 155 17.37 -1.03 2.59
C ILE A 155 17.75 -2.01 1.48
N GLN A 156 18.89 -1.74 0.84
CA GLN A 156 19.34 -2.50 -0.33
C GLN A 156 20.62 -3.28 -0.03
N ASP A 157 20.83 -4.34 -0.81
CA ASP A 157 22.08 -5.11 -0.81
C ASP A 157 22.46 -5.71 0.56
N VAL A 158 21.46 -6.28 1.26
CA VAL A 158 21.68 -6.98 2.54
C VAL A 158 21.53 -8.50 2.41
N GLY A 159 21.99 -9.05 1.30
CA GLY A 159 21.92 -10.48 1.00
C GLY A 159 22.68 -11.35 2.01
N VAL A 160 22.24 -12.59 2.17
CA VAL A 160 22.71 -13.55 3.19
C VAL A 160 24.20 -13.90 3.08
N ALA A 161 24.81 -13.77 1.91
CA ALA A 161 26.25 -13.95 1.71
C ALA A 161 27.10 -12.88 2.44
N GLY A 162 26.52 -11.73 2.76
CA GLY A 162 27.15 -10.65 3.51
C GLY A 162 26.34 -10.30 4.75
N PRO A 163 26.26 -11.18 5.77
CA PRO A 163 25.32 -11.04 6.89
C PRO A 163 25.56 -9.78 7.74
N HIS A 164 26.80 -9.28 7.78
CA HIS A 164 27.15 -8.03 8.46
C HIS A 164 26.41 -6.81 7.89
N ARG A 165 26.02 -6.82 6.62
CA ARG A 165 25.26 -5.73 5.98
C ARG A 165 23.87 -5.58 6.59
N LEU A 166 23.21 -6.69 6.92
CA LEU A 166 21.93 -6.66 7.63
C LEU A 166 22.09 -6.09 9.05
N LEU A 167 23.15 -6.50 9.75
CA LEU A 167 23.40 -6.09 11.14
C LEU A 167 23.56 -4.58 11.28
N ALA A 168 24.10 -3.91 10.26
CA ALA A 168 24.25 -2.45 10.22
C ALA A 168 22.91 -1.69 10.22
N HIS A 169 21.79 -2.37 9.95
CA HIS A 169 20.46 -1.76 9.86
C HIS A 169 19.47 -2.25 10.92
N LEU A 170 19.93 -2.94 11.97
CA LEU A 170 19.03 -3.53 12.98
C LEU A 170 18.11 -2.52 13.66
N ASP A 171 18.59 -1.32 13.94
CA ASP A 171 17.76 -0.28 14.59
C ASP A 171 16.62 0.17 13.68
N THR A 172 16.90 0.38 12.39
CA THR A 172 15.88 0.70 11.39
C THR A 172 14.86 -0.43 11.27
N LEU A 173 15.33 -1.68 11.18
CA LEU A 173 14.48 -2.86 11.06
C LEU A 173 13.57 -3.04 12.30
N ARG A 174 14.12 -2.86 13.50
CA ARG A 174 13.36 -2.96 14.77
C ARG A 174 12.36 -1.83 14.97
N SER A 175 12.55 -0.69 14.30
CA SER A 175 11.59 0.42 14.34
C SER A 175 10.39 0.23 13.39
N ALA A 176 10.40 -0.80 12.55
CA ALA A 176 9.35 -1.04 11.56
C ALA A 176 8.06 -1.58 12.19
N ASP A 177 6.92 -1.16 11.66
CA ASP A 177 5.62 -1.77 11.97
C ASP A 177 5.40 -3.06 11.17
N CYS A 178 5.98 -3.11 9.97
CA CYS A 178 5.98 -4.26 9.08
C CYS A 178 7.18 -4.17 8.14
N ILE A 179 7.77 -5.32 7.81
CA ILE A 179 8.91 -5.40 6.91
C ILE A 179 8.51 -6.18 5.66
N VAL A 180 8.87 -5.68 4.49
CA VAL A 180 8.76 -6.42 3.23
C VAL A 180 10.16 -6.86 2.82
N VAL A 181 10.41 -8.17 2.76
CA VAL A 181 11.72 -8.70 2.33
C VAL A 181 11.59 -9.27 0.94
N VAL A 182 12.32 -8.68 0.00
CA VAL A 182 12.32 -9.04 -1.42
C VAL A 182 13.63 -9.73 -1.76
N ALA A 183 13.57 -11.02 -2.10
CA ALA A 183 14.77 -11.80 -2.37
C ALA A 183 14.53 -12.94 -3.37
N GLY A 184 15.48 -13.13 -4.28
CA GLY A 184 15.55 -14.31 -5.16
C GLY A 184 16.49 -15.39 -4.63
N MET A 185 17.09 -16.15 -5.56
CA MET A 185 18.08 -17.21 -5.27
C MET A 185 17.51 -18.28 -4.30
N GLU A 186 18.20 -18.60 -3.21
CA GLU A 186 17.76 -19.54 -2.17
C GLU A 186 16.68 -18.96 -1.23
N GLY A 187 16.31 -17.68 -1.38
CA GLY A 187 15.20 -17.07 -0.63
C GLY A 187 15.38 -17.04 0.89
N ALA A 188 16.61 -17.12 1.41
CA ALA A 188 16.88 -17.28 2.85
C ALA A 188 16.73 -15.98 3.67
N LEU A 189 16.81 -14.80 3.03
CA LEU A 189 16.84 -13.52 3.73
C LEU A 189 15.63 -13.25 4.65
N PRO A 190 14.37 -13.56 4.27
CA PRO A 190 13.22 -13.30 5.14
C PRO A 190 13.29 -14.05 6.47
N GLY A 191 13.79 -15.29 6.47
CA GLY A 191 13.97 -16.07 7.70
C GLY A 191 15.00 -15.43 8.64
N VAL A 192 16.11 -14.92 8.09
CA VAL A 192 17.14 -14.20 8.85
C VAL A 192 16.57 -12.91 9.44
N VAL A 193 15.87 -12.11 8.64
CA VAL A 193 15.22 -10.87 9.09
C VAL A 193 14.19 -11.16 10.18
N GLY A 194 13.35 -12.18 10.00
CA GLY A 194 12.33 -12.60 10.96
C GLY A 194 12.88 -12.94 12.33
N GLY A 195 14.09 -13.53 12.39
CA GLY A 195 14.80 -13.81 13.65
C GLY A 195 15.33 -12.57 14.40
N HIS A 196 15.35 -11.40 13.77
CA HIS A 196 15.92 -10.18 14.35
C HIS A 196 14.88 -9.12 14.75
N VAL A 197 13.61 -9.31 14.39
CA VAL A 197 12.56 -8.29 14.53
C VAL A 197 11.29 -8.84 15.16
N PRO A 198 10.57 -8.03 15.99
CA PRO A 198 9.33 -8.46 16.62
C PRO A 198 8.08 -8.24 15.75
N CYS A 199 8.19 -7.55 14.61
CA CYS A 199 7.08 -7.24 13.73
C CYS A 199 6.86 -8.33 12.66
N PRO A 200 5.70 -8.33 11.96
CA PRO A 200 5.49 -9.18 10.79
C PRO A 200 6.49 -8.91 9.67
N VAL A 201 6.89 -9.97 8.98
CA VAL A 201 7.76 -9.95 7.80
C VAL A 201 7.00 -10.54 6.62
N ILE A 202 6.75 -9.72 5.59
CA ILE A 202 6.15 -10.15 4.33
C ILE A 202 7.27 -10.51 3.35
N ALA A 203 7.46 -11.79 3.11
CA ALA A 203 8.41 -12.32 2.16
C ALA A 203 7.85 -12.26 0.73
N VAL A 204 8.59 -11.63 -0.17
CA VAL A 204 8.30 -11.53 -1.61
C VAL A 204 9.40 -12.27 -2.35
N PRO A 205 9.17 -13.53 -2.76
CA PRO A 205 10.14 -14.23 -3.60
C PRO A 205 10.22 -13.53 -4.96
N THR A 206 11.42 -13.38 -5.50
CA THR A 206 11.60 -12.90 -6.87
C THR A 206 11.91 -14.05 -7.81
N SER A 207 11.67 -13.84 -9.11
CA SER A 207 12.07 -14.78 -10.16
C SER A 207 13.59 -14.77 -10.44
N VAL A 208 14.36 -13.96 -9.71
CA VAL A 208 15.81 -13.84 -9.84
C VAL A 208 16.51 -15.11 -9.38
N GLY A 209 17.51 -15.52 -10.15
CA GLY A 209 18.46 -16.57 -9.80
C GLY A 209 18.85 -17.42 -11.01
N TYR A 210 19.80 -18.32 -10.79
CA TYR A 210 20.26 -19.26 -11.83
C TYR A 210 19.27 -20.41 -12.00
N GLY A 211 19.52 -21.34 -12.94
CA GLY A 211 18.57 -22.38 -13.37
C GLY A 211 17.82 -23.11 -12.25
N ALA A 212 18.47 -23.41 -11.12
CA ALA A 212 17.83 -24.06 -9.97
C ALA A 212 16.85 -23.17 -9.17
N SER A 213 16.76 -21.88 -9.48
CA SER A 213 15.72 -20.97 -8.96
C SER A 213 14.34 -21.32 -9.55
N PHE A 214 14.30 -21.94 -10.75
CA PHE A 214 13.08 -22.29 -11.48
C PHE A 214 12.09 -21.10 -11.58
N GLY A 215 12.61 -19.92 -11.92
CA GLY A 215 11.80 -18.70 -11.99
C GLY A 215 11.25 -18.25 -10.63
N GLY A 216 11.99 -18.50 -9.54
CA GLY A 216 11.62 -18.10 -8.18
C GLY A 216 10.89 -19.16 -7.36
N VAL A 217 10.61 -20.35 -7.92
CA VAL A 217 9.96 -21.44 -7.18
C VAL A 217 10.83 -21.91 -6.02
N ALA A 218 12.14 -21.97 -6.17
CA ALA A 218 13.03 -22.34 -5.08
C ALA A 218 12.95 -21.33 -3.92
N ALA A 219 13.01 -20.02 -4.23
CA ALA A 219 12.86 -18.95 -3.26
C ALA A 219 11.49 -19.01 -2.57
N LEU A 220 10.41 -19.20 -3.34
CA LEU A 220 9.05 -19.31 -2.81
C LEU A 220 8.92 -20.46 -1.80
N LEU A 221 9.37 -21.67 -2.15
CA LEU A 221 9.29 -22.84 -1.27
C LEU A 221 10.18 -22.67 -0.04
N SER A 222 11.37 -22.09 -0.19
CA SER A 222 12.27 -21.76 0.92
C SER A 222 11.61 -20.80 1.91
N MET A 223 11.03 -19.70 1.41
CA MET A 223 10.34 -18.71 2.23
C MET A 223 9.10 -19.29 2.94
N LEU A 224 8.34 -20.17 2.27
CA LEU A 224 7.17 -20.85 2.87
C LEU A 224 7.57 -21.82 3.98
N ASN A 225 8.75 -22.45 3.86
CA ASN A 225 9.31 -23.36 4.86
C ASN A 225 10.16 -22.64 5.92
N SER A 226 10.14 -21.31 5.97
CA SER A 226 10.87 -20.53 6.96
C SER A 226 10.44 -20.91 8.39
N CYS A 227 11.42 -21.11 9.28
CA CYS A 227 11.16 -21.40 10.69
C CYS A 227 10.76 -20.15 11.50
N ALA A 228 10.98 -18.95 10.96
CA ALA A 228 10.60 -17.71 11.63
C ALA A 228 9.07 -17.52 11.57
N ALA A 229 8.40 -17.62 12.72
CA ALA A 229 6.94 -17.64 12.82
C ALA A 229 6.27 -16.33 12.38
N ASN A 230 7.01 -15.23 12.34
CA ASN A 230 6.53 -13.92 11.88
C ASN A 230 6.70 -13.71 10.37
N VAL A 231 7.17 -14.71 9.62
CA VAL A 231 7.29 -14.64 8.15
C VAL A 231 6.02 -15.15 7.48
N VAL A 232 5.46 -14.34 6.59
CA VAL A 232 4.35 -14.72 5.69
C VAL A 232 4.73 -14.42 4.25
N VAL A 233 4.29 -15.24 3.30
CA VAL A 233 4.80 -15.21 1.93
C VAL A 233 3.71 -14.79 0.95
N VAL A 234 4.06 -13.91 0.01
CA VAL A 234 3.21 -13.57 -1.15
C VAL A 234 3.74 -14.26 -2.42
N ASN A 235 3.05 -14.07 -3.55
CA ASN A 235 3.45 -14.72 -4.79
C ASN A 235 4.78 -14.15 -5.35
N ILE A 236 5.37 -14.89 -6.28
CA ILE A 236 6.61 -14.51 -6.98
C ILE A 236 6.43 -13.16 -7.69
N ASP A 237 7.42 -12.28 -7.54
CA ASP A 237 7.46 -10.92 -8.06
C ASP A 237 6.26 -10.06 -7.66
N ALA A 238 5.53 -10.44 -6.61
CA ALA A 238 4.34 -9.71 -6.17
C ALA A 238 4.69 -8.59 -5.17
N GLY A 239 5.60 -7.70 -5.58
CA GLY A 239 6.00 -6.52 -4.79
C GLY A 239 4.79 -5.70 -4.36
N PHE A 240 3.83 -5.53 -5.28
CA PHE A 240 2.52 -4.96 -5.00
C PHE A 240 1.82 -5.61 -3.79
N LYS A 241 1.71 -6.95 -3.75
CA LYS A 241 1.03 -7.63 -2.62
C LYS A 241 1.80 -7.46 -1.32
N GLY A 242 3.14 -7.51 -1.39
CA GLY A 242 4.01 -7.26 -0.25
C GLY A 242 3.78 -5.87 0.36
N GLY A 243 3.87 -4.83 -0.46
CA GLY A 243 3.63 -3.45 -0.05
C GLY A 243 2.20 -3.19 0.41
N TYR A 244 1.20 -3.81 -0.23
CA TYR A 244 -0.22 -3.65 0.11
C TYR A 244 -0.52 -4.20 1.51
N VAL A 245 -0.09 -5.43 1.80
CA VAL A 245 -0.31 -6.06 3.11
C VAL A 245 0.47 -5.32 4.20
N ALA A 246 1.71 -4.92 3.92
CA ALA A 246 2.48 -4.11 4.85
C ALA A 246 1.81 -2.76 5.16
N GLY A 247 1.25 -2.10 4.13
CA GLY A 247 0.48 -0.88 4.29
C GLY A 247 -0.78 -1.06 5.15
N LEU A 248 -1.51 -2.16 4.99
CA LEU A 248 -2.68 -2.47 5.83
C LEU A 248 -2.29 -2.56 7.32
N ILE A 249 -1.19 -3.28 7.61
CA ILE A 249 -0.68 -3.46 8.97
C ILE A 249 -0.23 -2.12 9.54
N ALA A 250 0.59 -1.39 8.78
CA ALA A 250 1.15 -0.10 9.17
C ALA A 250 0.04 0.93 9.47
N GLN A 251 -1.00 1.01 8.62
CA GLN A 251 -2.13 1.91 8.83
C GLN A 251 -2.95 1.56 10.07
N LYS A 252 -3.21 0.28 10.34
CA LYS A 252 -3.92 -0.13 11.56
C LYS A 252 -3.16 0.24 12.82
N LEU A 253 -1.84 0.05 12.84
CA LEU A 253 -0.99 0.41 13.97
C LEU A 253 -0.87 1.93 14.15
N ALA A 254 -0.78 2.68 13.05
CA ALA A 254 -0.82 4.15 13.05
C ALA A 254 -2.12 4.69 13.68
N HIS A 255 -3.28 4.17 13.24
CA HIS A 255 -4.57 4.54 13.80
C HIS A 255 -4.70 4.17 15.28
N ALA A 256 -4.22 2.98 15.68
CA ALA A 256 -4.23 2.57 17.09
C ALA A 256 -3.39 3.53 17.96
N ARG A 257 -2.22 3.96 17.48
CA ARG A 257 -1.37 4.94 18.17
C ARG A 257 -2.04 6.31 18.27
N ALA A 258 -2.66 6.80 17.19
CA ALA A 258 -3.39 8.06 17.19
C ALA A 258 -4.58 8.06 18.16
N GLY A 259 -5.30 6.94 18.27
CA GLY A 259 -6.38 6.76 19.25
C GLY A 259 -5.89 6.71 20.71
N SER A 260 -4.72 6.12 20.96
CA SER A 260 -4.11 6.07 22.30
C SER A 260 -3.52 7.41 22.76
N SER A 261 -3.22 8.33 21.83
CA SER A 261 -2.75 9.68 22.15
C SER A 261 -3.86 10.69 22.43
N ALA A 262 -5.13 10.30 22.35
CA ALA A 262 -6.24 11.15 22.78
C ALA A 262 -6.23 11.25 24.32
N PRO A 263 -6.31 12.46 24.91
CA PRO A 263 -6.29 12.60 26.37
C PRO A 263 -7.45 11.82 26.99
N SER A 264 -7.15 11.03 28.02
CA SER A 264 -8.15 10.30 28.79
C SER A 264 -9.16 11.29 29.39
N PRO A 265 -10.49 11.02 29.33
CA PRO A 265 -11.49 11.92 29.90
C PRO A 265 -11.35 12.16 31.43
N SER A 266 -10.52 11.36 32.13
CA SER A 266 -10.21 11.53 33.56
C SER A 266 -9.26 12.70 33.87
N SER A 267 -8.57 13.29 32.90
CA SER A 267 -7.69 14.47 33.15
C SER A 267 -8.43 15.81 33.06
N LEU A 268 -9.72 15.81 32.70
CA LEU A 268 -10.56 17.02 32.64
C LEU A 268 -11.35 17.27 33.94
N SER A 269 -11.42 16.28 34.84
CA SER A 269 -12.14 16.42 36.12
C SER A 269 -11.29 16.97 37.27
N GLU A 270 -9.96 16.91 37.20
CA GLU A 270 -9.08 17.38 38.30
C GLU A 270 -8.76 18.89 38.25
N GLN A 271 -9.04 19.57 37.14
CA GLN A 271 -8.81 21.03 37.04
C GLN A 271 -9.99 21.90 37.50
N LYS A 272 -11.14 21.31 37.88
CA LYS A 272 -12.31 22.08 38.37
C LYS A 272 -12.45 22.18 39.89
N THR A 273 -11.62 21.51 40.68
CA THR A 273 -11.72 21.52 42.16
C THR A 273 -10.72 22.43 42.87
N SER A 274 -9.80 23.10 42.16
CA SER A 274 -8.77 23.97 42.78
C SER A 274 -9.11 25.48 42.76
N ALA A 275 -10.29 25.90 42.31
CA ALA A 275 -10.62 27.33 42.14
C ALA A 275 -11.45 27.95 43.28
N HIS A 276 -11.79 27.21 44.34
CA HIS A 276 -12.50 27.75 45.52
C HIS A 276 -11.81 27.29 46.82
N SER A 277 -10.78 28.03 47.22
CA SER A 277 -10.33 28.17 48.62
C SER A 277 -9.61 29.50 48.77
#